data_AF-A0A397UXI5-F1
#
_entry.id   AF-A0A397UXI5-F1
#
_cell.length_a   1.000
_cell.length_b   1.000
_cell.length_c   1.000
_cell.angle_alpha   90.00
_cell.angle_beta   90.00
_cell.angle_gamma   90.00
#
_symmetry.space_group_name_H-M   'P 1'
#
loop_
_entity.id
_entity.type
_entity.pdbx_description
1 polymer ?
#
loop_
_entity_poly.entity_id
_entity_poly.type
_entity_poly.pdbx_seq_one_letter_code
_entity_poly.pdbx_strand_id
1 'polypeptide(L)'
;MKHVGHSLKPYSLLSELGQCNRSKKGATVFYQAAQEQIKTVFHNNDIVTLNEMNFTINGHSYSFTYNEININTEELRLLAVVRAMDIGKISRSAYRTIANLSQSLPREWAVSEAKKKLKYNMANQIRTTLFDLSLMLLNDSTESINNEEIHFNDQNIVETVIESIGKGAY
;
A
#
# COMPACT_ATOMS: atom_id res chain seq x y z
N MET A 1 46.06 -28.88 -22.97
CA MET A 1 45.75 -27.63 -22.25
C MET A 1 44.74 -27.96 -21.16
N LYS A 2 45.11 -27.87 -19.88
CA LYS A 2 44.20 -28.14 -18.75
C LYS A 2 43.32 -26.90 -18.56
N HIS A 3 42.02 -27.01 -18.82
CA HIS A 3 41.06 -26.03 -18.33
C HIS A 3 41.09 -26.08 -16.80
N VAL A 4 41.72 -25.11 -16.17
CA VAL A 4 41.54 -24.87 -14.73
C VAL A 4 40.15 -24.30 -14.58
N GLY A 5 39.16 -25.18 -14.45
CA GLY A 5 37.82 -24.79 -14.05
C GLY A 5 37.90 -24.24 -12.64
N HIS A 6 37.94 -22.92 -12.49
CA HIS A 6 37.77 -22.31 -11.16
C HIS A 6 36.40 -22.72 -10.64
N SER A 7 36.40 -23.64 -9.67
CA SER A 7 35.18 -24.05 -8.99
C SER A 7 34.52 -22.83 -8.36
N LEU A 8 33.22 -22.67 -8.62
CA LEU A 8 32.45 -21.58 -8.03
C LEU A 8 32.37 -21.81 -6.52
N LYS A 9 32.84 -20.83 -5.74
CA LYS A 9 32.64 -20.82 -4.28
C LYS A 9 31.16 -21.04 -3.95
N PRO A 10 30.80 -21.86 -2.95
CA PRO A 10 29.42 -21.99 -2.49
C PRO A 10 28.77 -20.64 -2.20
N TYR A 11 27.46 -20.52 -2.49
CA TYR A 11 26.73 -19.25 -2.35
C TYR A 11 26.77 -18.69 -0.92
N SER A 12 26.68 -19.58 0.09
CA SER A 12 26.77 -19.24 1.51
C SER A 12 28.11 -18.64 1.93
N LEU A 13 29.18 -18.85 1.15
CA LEU A 13 30.53 -18.33 1.43
C LEU A 13 30.83 -17.01 0.70
N LEU A 14 29.83 -16.43 0.02
CA LEU A 14 29.96 -15.14 -0.63
C LEU A 14 29.53 -14.02 0.32
N SER A 15 30.14 -12.84 0.17
CA SER A 15 29.62 -11.61 0.76
C SER A 15 28.23 -11.29 0.20
N GLU A 16 27.46 -10.45 0.89
CA GLU A 16 26.13 -10.01 0.42
C GLU A 16 26.17 -9.44 -1.01
N LEU A 17 27.18 -8.62 -1.31
CA LEU A 17 27.40 -8.11 -2.66
C LEU A 17 27.71 -9.24 -3.66
N GLY A 18 28.52 -10.22 -3.27
CA GLY A 18 28.83 -11.39 -4.09
C GLY A 18 27.61 -12.27 -4.37
N GLN A 19 26.75 -12.47 -3.36
CA GLN A 19 25.46 -13.15 -3.48
C GLN A 19 24.56 -12.41 -4.47
N CYS A 20 24.36 -11.11 -4.28
CA CYS A 20 23.57 -10.26 -5.16
C CYS A 20 24.06 -10.32 -6.62
N ASN A 21 25.37 -10.15 -6.84
CA ASN A 21 25.97 -10.20 -8.17
C ASN A 21 25.81 -11.58 -8.82
N ARG A 22 25.94 -12.65 -8.05
CA ARG A 22 25.76 -14.02 -8.56
C ARG A 22 24.31 -14.30 -8.93
N SER A 23 23.36 -13.87 -8.12
CA SER A 23 21.93 -13.99 -8.42
C SER A 23 21.55 -13.20 -9.66
N LYS A 24 22.02 -11.95 -9.79
CA LYS A 24 21.86 -11.15 -11.02
C LYS A 24 22.39 -11.90 -12.24
N LYS A 25 23.62 -12.42 -12.16
CA LYS A 25 24.23 -13.19 -13.26
C LYS A 25 23.39 -14.42 -13.62
N GLY A 26 22.91 -15.17 -12.63
CA GLY A 26 22.01 -16.31 -12.85
C GLY A 26 20.74 -15.90 -13.59
N ALA A 27 20.05 -14.87 -13.09
CA ALA A 27 18.83 -14.34 -13.71
C ALA A 27 19.04 -13.90 -15.17
N THR A 28 20.18 -13.25 -15.48
CA THR A 28 20.51 -12.86 -16.85
C THR A 28 20.70 -14.06 -17.76
N VAL A 29 21.46 -15.08 -17.31
CA VAL A 29 21.72 -16.29 -18.11
C VAL A 29 20.44 -17.07 -18.34
N PHE A 30 19.60 -17.22 -17.32
CA PHE A 30 18.32 -17.92 -17.45
C PHE A 30 17.35 -17.19 -18.38
N TYR A 31 17.30 -15.85 -18.31
CA TYR A 31 16.51 -15.06 -19.24
C TYR A 31 16.95 -15.27 -20.68
N GLN A 32 18.25 -15.20 -20.97
CA GLN A 32 18.80 -15.42 -22.31
C GLN A 32 18.43 -16.81 -22.84
N ALA A 33 18.62 -17.84 -22.01
CA ALA A 33 18.24 -19.20 -22.38
C ALA A 33 16.73 -19.33 -22.66
N ALA A 34 15.89 -18.70 -21.85
CA ALA A 34 14.44 -18.69 -22.08
C ALA A 34 14.09 -17.99 -23.41
N GLN A 35 14.72 -16.85 -23.73
CA GLN A 35 14.50 -16.13 -24.99
C GLN A 35 14.91 -16.95 -26.21
N GLU A 36 15.96 -17.77 -26.11
CA GLU A 36 16.35 -18.70 -27.17
C GLU A 36 15.30 -19.80 -27.35
N GLN A 37 14.79 -20.38 -26.26
CA GLN A 37 13.76 -21.42 -26.32
C GLN A 37 12.41 -20.91 -26.79
N ILE A 38 12.06 -19.65 -26.49
CA ILE A 38 10.80 -19.07 -26.96
C ILE A 38 10.72 -19.09 -28.49
N LYS A 39 11.84 -18.82 -29.17
CA LYS A 39 11.92 -18.82 -30.64
C LYS A 39 11.78 -20.22 -31.26
N THR A 40 12.01 -21.27 -30.49
CA THR A 40 11.95 -22.65 -30.98
C THR A 40 10.64 -23.34 -30.62
N VAL A 41 10.00 -22.93 -29.52
CA VAL A 41 8.79 -23.55 -28.98
C VAL A 41 7.50 -22.90 -29.51
N PHE A 42 7.48 -21.58 -29.67
CA PHE A 42 6.28 -20.84 -30.04
C PHE A 42 6.29 -20.44 -31.52
N HIS A 43 5.11 -20.21 -32.10
CA HIS A 43 5.01 -19.74 -33.46
C HIS A 43 5.42 -18.26 -33.52
N ASN A 44 5.99 -17.82 -34.65
CA ASN A 44 6.44 -16.42 -34.83
C ASN A 44 5.34 -15.36 -34.73
N ASN A 45 4.07 -15.77 -34.74
CA ASN A 45 2.92 -14.87 -34.60
C ASN A 45 2.46 -14.75 -33.14
N ASP A 46 2.97 -15.61 -32.25
CA ASP A 46 2.64 -15.56 -30.84
C ASP A 46 3.47 -14.45 -30.18
N ILE A 47 2.81 -13.59 -29.41
CA ILE A 47 3.48 -12.59 -28.58
C ILE A 47 3.78 -13.23 -27.23
N VAL A 48 5.01 -13.71 -27.07
CA VAL A 48 5.46 -14.38 -25.84
C VAL A 48 6.40 -13.45 -25.07
N THR A 49 6.04 -13.15 -23.82
CA THR A 49 6.85 -12.31 -22.93
C THR A 49 7.17 -13.03 -21.62
N LEU A 50 8.43 -12.95 -21.19
CA LEU A 50 8.86 -13.43 -19.89
C LEU A 50 8.84 -12.26 -18.90
N ASN A 51 7.78 -12.17 -18.10
CA ASN A 51 7.51 -10.99 -17.28
C ASN A 51 8.35 -10.95 -15.99
N GLU A 52 8.45 -12.08 -15.29
CA GLU A 52 9.16 -12.22 -14.01
C GLU A 52 9.84 -13.59 -13.93
N MET A 53 10.97 -13.65 -13.24
CA MET A 53 11.62 -14.88 -12.81
C MET A 53 11.84 -14.88 -11.30
N ASN A 54 11.39 -15.96 -10.66
CA ASN A 54 11.55 -16.19 -9.23
C ASN A 54 12.40 -17.45 -8.99
N PHE A 55 13.44 -17.35 -8.17
CA PHE A 55 14.20 -18.51 -7.73
C PHE A 55 14.75 -18.34 -6.31
N THR A 56 14.99 -19.45 -5.64
CA THR A 56 15.49 -19.48 -4.26
C THR A 56 16.88 -20.10 -4.22
N ILE A 57 17.81 -19.45 -3.51
CA ILE A 57 19.14 -19.98 -3.22
C ILE A 57 19.32 -20.02 -1.71
N ASN A 58 19.52 -21.20 -1.13
CA ASN A 58 19.71 -21.39 0.31
C ASN A 58 18.64 -20.69 1.18
N GLY A 59 17.38 -20.74 0.76
CA GLY A 59 16.26 -20.09 1.46
C GLY A 59 16.08 -18.59 1.17
N HIS A 60 17.03 -17.95 0.48
CA HIS A 60 16.90 -16.58 0.01
C HIS A 60 16.18 -16.54 -1.33
N SER A 61 15.02 -15.89 -1.37
CA SER A 61 14.20 -15.80 -2.57
C SER A 61 14.50 -14.51 -3.34
N TYR A 62 14.75 -14.66 -4.65
CA TYR A 62 15.01 -13.57 -5.57
C TYR A 62 13.91 -13.51 -6.63
N SER A 63 13.41 -12.31 -6.88
CA SER A 63 12.49 -11.99 -7.96
C SER A 63 13.16 -10.99 -8.91
N PHE A 64 13.07 -11.26 -10.21
CA PHE A 64 13.58 -10.42 -11.28
C PHE A 64 12.47 -10.15 -12.29
N THR A 65 12.07 -8.89 -12.43
CA THR A 65 11.15 -8.44 -13.48
C THR A 65 11.96 -8.01 -14.71
N TYR A 66 11.54 -8.44 -15.90
CA TYR A 66 12.23 -8.12 -17.17
C TYR A 66 11.50 -7.09 -18.01
N ASN A 67 10.22 -6.86 -17.74
CA ASN A 67 9.50 -5.75 -18.35
C ASN A 67 9.74 -4.49 -17.53
N GLU A 68 9.84 -3.34 -18.22
CA GLU A 68 9.70 -2.05 -17.55
C GLU A 68 8.36 -2.05 -16.81
N ILE A 69 8.43 -1.90 -15.50
CA ILE A 69 7.22 -1.68 -14.74
C ILE A 69 6.78 -0.27 -15.13
N ASN A 70 5.69 -0.17 -15.87
CA ASN A 70 5.12 1.12 -16.24
C ASN A 70 4.91 1.90 -14.95
N ILE A 71 5.58 3.05 -14.80
CA ILE A 71 5.58 3.83 -13.55
C ILE A 71 4.14 4.15 -13.11
N ASN A 72 3.26 4.39 -14.09
CA ASN A 72 1.83 4.62 -13.83
C ASN A 72 1.16 3.36 -13.26
N THR A 73 1.55 2.16 -13.69
CA THR A 73 1.01 0.91 -13.13
C THR A 73 1.47 0.66 -11.70
N GLU A 74 2.69 1.03 -11.32
CA GLU A 74 3.14 0.90 -9.93
C GLU A 74 2.51 1.93 -9.00
N GLU A 75 2.36 3.18 -9.45
CA GLU A 75 1.60 4.17 -8.68
C GLU A 75 0.16 3.71 -8.47
N LEU A 76 -0.51 3.21 -9.51
CA LEU A 76 -1.86 2.65 -9.40
C LEU A 76 -1.91 1.44 -8.45
N ARG A 77 -0.90 0.57 -8.49
CA ARG A 77 -0.78 -0.59 -7.59
C ARG A 77 -0.62 -0.16 -6.15
N LEU A 78 0.26 0.80 -5.86
CA LEU A 78 0.44 1.37 -4.53
C LEU A 78 -0.85 2.01 -4.02
N LEU A 79 -1.54 2.80 -4.85
CA LEU A 79 -2.81 3.41 -4.50
C LEU A 79 -3.92 2.38 -4.25
N ALA A 80 -3.98 1.30 -5.02
CA ALA A 80 -4.91 0.20 -4.79
C ALA A 80 -4.68 -0.46 -3.42
N VAL A 81 -3.41 -0.66 -3.03
CA VAL A 81 -3.06 -1.17 -1.70
C VAL A 81 -3.45 -0.18 -0.60
N VAL A 82 -3.13 1.11 -0.74
CA VAL A 82 -3.54 2.14 0.24
C VAL A 82 -5.05 2.12 0.43
N ARG A 83 -5.81 2.07 -0.67
CA ARG A 83 -7.27 2.00 -0.64
C ARG A 83 -7.78 0.73 0.03
N ALA A 84 -7.20 -0.43 -0.29
CA ALA A 84 -7.57 -1.70 0.33
C ALA A 84 -7.28 -1.71 1.83
N MET A 85 -6.15 -1.13 2.25
CA MET A 85 -5.82 -0.96 3.66
C MET A 85 -6.81 -0.06 4.38
N ASP A 86 -7.20 1.06 3.78
CA ASP A 86 -8.15 2.01 4.38
C ASP A 86 -9.57 1.40 4.48
N ILE A 87 -10.05 0.74 3.41
CA ILE A 87 -11.36 0.04 3.41
C ILE A 87 -11.35 -1.10 4.42
N GLY A 88 -10.30 -1.93 4.42
CA GLY A 88 -10.18 -3.09 5.29
C GLY A 88 -9.75 -2.76 6.72
N LYS A 89 -9.51 -1.48 7.05
CA LYS A 89 -8.94 -1.03 8.33
C LYS A 89 -7.66 -1.79 8.72
N ILE A 90 -6.83 -2.10 7.72
CA ILE A 90 -5.59 -2.86 7.91
C ILE A 90 -4.53 -1.90 8.48
N SER A 91 -4.01 -2.26 9.67
CA SER A 91 -2.93 -1.49 10.28
C SER A 91 -1.64 -1.60 9.46
N ARG A 92 -0.79 -0.58 9.57
CA ARG A 92 0.55 -0.57 8.95
C ARG A 92 1.38 -1.80 9.34
N SER A 93 1.32 -2.21 10.62
CA SER A 93 2.04 -3.39 11.12
C SER A 93 1.49 -4.69 10.54
N ALA A 94 0.16 -4.82 10.41
CA ALA A 94 -0.46 -5.98 9.79
C ALA A 94 -0.07 -6.09 8.31
N TYR A 95 -0.16 -4.98 7.55
CA TYR A 95 0.26 -4.97 6.16
C TYR A 95 1.74 -5.34 6.00
N ARG A 96 2.62 -4.81 6.87
CA ARG A 96 4.05 -5.14 6.86
C ARG A 96 4.30 -6.64 7.01
N THR A 97 3.58 -7.31 7.91
CA THR A 97 3.71 -8.76 8.10
C THR A 97 3.36 -9.52 6.82
N ILE A 98 2.27 -9.15 6.15
CA ILE A 98 1.82 -9.80 4.92
C ILE A 98 2.78 -9.50 3.76
N ALA A 99 3.18 -8.23 3.60
CA ALA A 99 4.10 -7.78 2.56
C ALA A 99 5.54 -8.30 2.74
N ASN A 100 5.93 -8.74 3.94
CA ASN A 100 7.20 -9.42 4.15
C ASN A 100 7.17 -10.85 3.60
N LEU A 101 6.03 -11.53 3.71
CA LEU A 101 5.83 -12.91 3.24
C LEU A 101 5.65 -12.97 1.72
N SER A 102 4.98 -11.99 1.12
CA SER A 102 4.74 -11.96 -0.32
C SER A 102 5.65 -10.98 -1.05
N GLN A 103 6.43 -11.49 -2.01
CA GLN A 103 7.23 -10.64 -2.91
C GLN A 103 6.37 -9.89 -3.94
N SER A 104 5.14 -10.35 -4.19
CA SER A 104 4.21 -9.71 -5.11
C SER A 104 3.46 -8.53 -4.49
N LEU A 105 3.64 -8.26 -3.19
CA LEU A 105 3.06 -7.08 -2.56
C LEU A 105 4.07 -5.94 -2.50
N PRO A 106 3.65 -4.69 -2.78
CA PRO A 106 4.52 -3.54 -2.58
C PRO A 106 5.03 -3.48 -1.14
N ARG A 107 6.32 -3.16 -0.97
CA ARG A 107 6.90 -3.05 0.36
C ARG A 107 6.23 -1.92 1.15
N GLU A 108 6.11 -2.13 2.45
CA GLU A 108 5.39 -1.22 3.35
C GLU A 108 5.86 0.24 3.20
N TRP A 109 7.17 0.48 3.12
CA TRP A 109 7.71 1.83 2.98
C TRP A 109 7.17 2.55 1.73
N ALA A 110 7.03 1.85 0.61
CA ALA A 110 6.54 2.42 -0.65
C ALA A 110 5.04 2.78 -0.54
N VAL A 111 4.26 1.92 0.11
CA VAL A 111 2.83 2.15 0.38
C VAL A 111 2.65 3.35 1.32
N SER A 112 3.49 3.47 2.35
CA SER A 112 3.49 4.62 3.25
C SER A 112 3.80 5.93 2.52
N GLU A 113 4.78 5.95 1.63
CA GLU A 113 5.09 7.13 0.82
C GLU A 113 3.93 7.50 -0.11
N ALA A 114 3.30 6.52 -0.77
CA ALA A 114 2.11 6.75 -1.58
C ALA A 114 0.95 7.35 -0.76
N LYS A 115 0.73 6.84 0.46
CA LYS A 115 -0.28 7.37 1.39
C LYS A 115 0.01 8.81 1.80
N LYS A 116 1.27 9.15 2.08
CA LYS A 116 1.68 10.54 2.39
C LYS A 116 1.44 11.47 1.21
N LYS A 117 1.84 11.08 0.01
CA LYS A 117 1.62 11.84 -1.23
C LYS A 117 0.13 12.10 -1.45
N LEU A 118 -0.72 11.08 -1.25
CA LEU A 118 -2.17 11.23 -1.33
C LEU A 118 -2.70 12.22 -0.30
N LYS A 119 -2.31 12.09 0.97
CA LYS A 119 -2.73 13.01 2.05
C LYS A 119 -2.33 14.46 1.74
N TYR A 120 -1.12 14.69 1.25
CA TYR A 120 -0.64 16.02 0.85
C TYR A 120 -1.49 16.59 -0.30
N ASN A 121 -1.74 15.79 -1.34
CA ASN A 121 -2.59 16.20 -2.45
C ASN A 121 -4.02 16.53 -2.02
N MET A 122 -4.59 15.71 -1.12
CA MET A 122 -5.93 15.94 -0.58
C MET A 122 -6.00 17.21 0.27
N ALA A 123 -4.99 17.49 1.11
CA ALA A 123 -4.94 18.71 1.91
C ALA A 123 -4.87 19.99 1.05
N ASN A 124 -4.23 19.90 -0.12
CA ASN A 124 -4.18 21.01 -1.08
C ASN A 124 -5.51 21.21 -1.82
N GLN A 125 -6.32 20.16 -1.99
CA GLN A 125 -7.61 20.21 -2.69
C GLN A 125 -8.79 20.52 -1.75
N ILE A 126 -8.72 20.04 -0.51
CA ILE A 126 -9.74 20.23 0.52
C ILE A 126 -9.08 20.97 1.67
N ARG A 127 -9.45 22.24 1.85
CA ARG A 127 -8.94 23.06 2.95
C ARG A 127 -9.43 22.51 4.28
N THR A 128 -8.60 21.70 4.95
CA THR A 128 -8.88 21.23 6.29
C THR A 128 -8.36 22.24 7.31
N THR A 129 -9.26 22.98 7.94
CA THR A 129 -8.95 23.83 9.10
C THR A 129 -9.14 23.01 10.38
N LEU A 130 -8.06 22.83 11.14
CA LEU A 130 -8.14 22.20 12.46
C LEU A 130 -8.55 23.27 13.47
N PHE A 131 -9.71 23.09 14.11
CA PHE A 131 -10.13 23.92 15.24
C PHE A 131 -9.86 23.15 16.53
N ASP A 132 -9.10 23.74 17.44
CA ASP A 132 -8.97 23.21 18.80
C ASP A 132 -10.19 23.65 19.61
N LEU A 133 -11.16 22.73 19.73
CA LEU A 133 -12.38 22.95 20.53
C LEU A 133 -12.08 23.08 22.02
N SER A 134 -10.90 22.66 22.50
CA SER A 134 -10.51 22.79 23.90
C SER A 134 -10.35 24.26 24.31
N LEU A 135 -9.89 25.11 23.39
CA LEU A 135 -9.77 26.56 23.61
C LEU A 135 -11.14 27.26 23.59
N MET A 136 -12.10 26.80 22.79
CA MET A 136 -13.48 27.31 22.80
C MET A 136 -14.20 26.97 24.10
N LEU A 137 -14.00 25.75 24.63
CA LEU A 137 -14.62 25.32 25.89
C LEU A 137 -13.97 25.95 27.13
N LEU A 138 -12.72 26.44 27.04
CA LEU A 138 -12.03 27.13 28.13
C LEU A 138 -12.31 28.65 28.13
N ASN A 139 -12.57 29.25 26.97
CA ASN A 139 -12.86 30.69 26.87
C ASN A 139 -14.33 31.06 27.11
N ASP A 140 -15.23 30.09 27.24
CA ASP A 140 -16.67 30.32 27.49
C ASP A 140 -16.99 30.74 28.95
N SER A 141 -16.01 31.30 29.66
CA SER A 141 -16.24 31.95 30.96
C SER A 141 -16.35 33.47 30.87
N THR A 142 -15.96 34.12 29.76
CA THR A 142 -16.14 35.57 29.60
C THR A 142 -16.14 36.00 28.13
N GLU A 143 -17.30 35.97 27.46
CA GLU A 143 -17.79 37.05 26.56
C GLU A 143 -19.04 36.58 25.80
N SER A 144 -20.21 36.97 26.32
CA SER A 144 -21.43 37.33 25.60
C SER A 144 -21.63 36.70 24.20
N ILE A 145 -22.04 35.43 24.15
CA ILE A 145 -22.94 34.98 23.08
C ILE A 145 -24.23 35.78 23.30
N ASN A 146 -24.56 36.64 22.34
CA ASN A 146 -25.77 37.47 22.35
C ASN A 146 -26.98 36.65 22.82
N ASN A 147 -27.72 37.22 23.77
CA ASN A 147 -28.98 36.74 24.32
C ASN A 147 -30.05 36.50 23.23
N GLU A 148 -29.95 35.41 22.48
CA GLU A 148 -31.14 34.66 22.14
C GLU A 148 -31.20 33.55 23.18
N GLU A 149 -32.06 33.77 24.17
CA GLU A 149 -32.38 32.79 25.20
C GLU A 149 -32.87 31.51 24.49
N ILE A 150 -31.97 30.55 24.28
CA ILE A 150 -32.31 29.25 23.71
C ILE A 150 -33.14 28.54 24.75
N HIS A 151 -34.46 28.71 24.63
CA HIS A 151 -35.44 28.11 25.51
C HIS A 151 -35.56 26.62 25.14
N PHE A 152 -34.63 25.79 25.63
CA PHE A 152 -34.69 24.33 25.49
C PHE A 152 -35.96 23.70 26.07
N ASN A 153 -36.72 24.48 26.85
CA ASN A 153 -37.97 24.10 27.46
C ASN A 153 -39.13 24.91 26.86
N ASP A 154 -39.25 24.93 25.54
CA ASP A 154 -40.46 25.40 24.90
C ASP A 154 -41.58 24.40 25.20
N GLN A 155 -42.52 24.82 26.05
CA GLN A 155 -43.63 23.99 26.54
C GLN A 155 -44.39 23.33 25.37
N ASN A 156 -44.45 24.00 24.22
CA ASN A 156 -45.07 23.50 22.99
C ASN A 156 -44.35 22.27 22.42
N ILE A 157 -43.00 22.25 22.47
CA ILE A 157 -42.19 21.11 22.00
C ILE A 157 -42.36 19.92 22.96
N VAL A 158 -42.37 20.18 24.27
CA VAL A 158 -42.59 19.14 25.28
C VAL A 158 -43.99 18.52 25.16
N GLU A 159 -45.03 19.34 25.00
CA GLU A 159 -46.40 18.86 24.81
C GLU A 159 -46.55 18.09 23.49
N THR A 160 -45.93 18.54 22.39
CA THR A 160 -45.94 17.81 21.11
C THR A 160 -45.27 16.44 21.23
N VAL A 161 -44.16 16.32 21.96
CA VAL A 161 -43.49 15.03 22.22
C VAL A 161 -44.35 14.13 23.10
N ILE A 162 -45.04 14.67 24.11
CA ILE A 162 -45.93 13.89 24.99
C ILE A 162 -47.18 13.41 24.22
N GLU A 163 -47.76 14.24 23.35
CA GLU A 163 -48.94 13.88 22.55
C GLU A 163 -48.62 12.89 21.42
N SER A 164 -47.39 12.91 20.90
CA SER A 164 -46.93 11.99 19.83
C SER A 164 -46.45 10.63 20.34
N ILE A 165 -46.23 10.47 21.65
CA ILE A 165 -46.07 9.16 22.31
C ILE A 165 -47.47 8.57 22.53
N GLY A 166 -48.10 8.23 21.41
CA GLY A 166 -49.23 7.32 21.21
C GLY A 166 -50.23 7.12 22.36
N LYS A 167 -51.46 7.59 22.11
CA LYS A 167 -52.70 6.90 22.52
C LYS A 167 -52.74 5.49 21.90
N GLY A 168 -51.96 4.57 22.45
CA GLY A 168 -51.96 3.14 22.15
C GLY A 168 -52.76 2.38 23.20
N ALA A 169 -54.05 2.68 23.31
CA ALA A 169 -54.99 1.87 24.07
C ALA A 169 -56.37 2.03 23.45
N TYR A 170 -56.69 1.16 22.49
CA TYR A 170 -57.93 0.37 22.39
C TYR A 170 -57.66 -0.83 21.48
#